data_AF-A0A523R508-F1
#
_entry.id   AF-A0A523R508-F1
#
_cell.length_a   1.000
_cell.length_b   1.000
_cell.length_c   1.000
_cell.angle_alpha   90.00
_cell.angle_beta   90.00
_cell.angle_gamma   90.00
#
_symmetry.space_group_name_H-M   'P 1'
#
loop_
_entity.id
_entity.type
_entity.pdbx_description
1 polymer ?
#
loop_
_entity_poly.entity_id
_entity_poly.type
_entity_poly.pdbx_seq_one_letter_code
_entity_poly.pdbx_strand_id
1 'polypeptide(L)'
;MRLKIVGISIIYILLFISNCGKKLPPTSPDRWAPKVLNVDAVDEHHLRIYFSERIDTLTPKNLTNFKILNPENSETTSVIYSERDKKGDEVLLTIPELEDRKYSLLIFKIKDVKGNLMERAEKSFKPSKEKDTIPPLLKYTKPSRMRTSAPQDSLILLRFSEPMDSGACRIDNFLLTYVTLDSLFKWNETLTELTLHYRLVKDKICKLYILPLLPDLSGNPINEMRILTLTTSDTLPKNKMNIKIIKNEKELKETYAFLKLAKDGLFEDITPVDTTLAFSFFFTPPDTYLISIIAQDTIDTTGL
;
A
#
# COMPACT_ATOMS: atom_id res chain seq x y z
N MET A 1 6.14 96.02 49.55
CA MET A 1 4.78 96.04 50.13
C MET A 1 4.29 94.60 50.24
N ARG A 2 3.56 94.29 51.32
CA ARG A 2 3.31 92.95 51.90
C ARG A 2 2.48 91.96 51.05
N LEU A 3 2.91 90.69 51.10
CA LEU A 3 2.22 89.39 51.30
C LEU A 3 0.73 89.19 50.88
N LYS A 4 0.46 88.07 50.15
CA LYS A 4 -0.49 86.95 50.43
C LYS A 4 -0.50 85.97 49.23
N ILE A 5 -0.03 84.72 49.32
CA ILE A 5 -0.58 83.47 49.91
C ILE A 5 -1.54 82.68 48.96
N VAL A 6 -1.02 81.52 48.51
CA VAL A 6 -1.59 80.16 48.39
C VAL A 6 -2.43 79.73 47.18
N GLY A 7 -1.96 78.62 46.59
CA GLY A 7 -2.75 77.61 45.89
C GLY A 7 -1.89 76.36 45.62
N ILE A 8 -2.02 75.33 46.47
CA ILE A 8 -1.38 74.01 46.35
C ILE A 8 -2.12 73.20 45.28
N SER A 9 -1.41 72.47 44.41
CA SER A 9 -1.98 71.27 43.78
C SER A 9 -0.92 70.21 43.45
N ILE A 10 -1.28 68.98 43.80
CA ILE A 10 -0.54 67.72 43.81
C ILE A 10 -0.43 67.15 42.38
N ILE A 11 0.74 66.68 41.95
CA ILE A 11 0.85 65.83 40.76
C ILE A 11 1.72 64.59 41.03
N TYR A 12 1.09 63.45 40.75
CA TYR A 12 1.54 62.07 40.87
C TYR A 12 2.64 61.68 39.88
N ILE A 13 3.47 60.73 40.33
CA ILE A 13 4.49 59.96 39.59
C ILE A 13 3.84 59.14 38.45
N LEU A 14 4.49 59.05 37.29
CA LEU A 14 4.40 57.88 36.40
C LEU A 14 5.58 57.77 35.43
N LEU A 15 6.40 56.73 35.65
CA LEU A 15 7.43 56.24 34.75
C LEU A 15 6.80 55.69 33.45
N PHE A 16 7.18 56.24 32.31
CA PHE A 16 6.90 55.63 31.00
C PHE A 16 8.10 54.83 30.51
N ILE A 17 8.02 53.52 30.69
CA ILE A 17 8.82 52.52 29.98
C ILE A 17 8.25 52.39 28.56
N SER A 18 8.90 53.01 27.57
CA SER A 18 8.57 52.83 26.16
C SER A 18 9.23 51.54 25.64
N ASN A 19 8.62 50.38 25.91
CA ASN A 19 8.94 49.14 25.20
C ASN A 19 7.91 48.93 24.07
N CYS A 20 8.08 49.64 22.96
CA CYS A 20 7.22 49.50 21.79
C CYS A 20 7.77 48.42 20.85
N GLY A 21 7.75 47.17 21.29
CA GLY A 21 7.90 46.02 20.41
C GLY A 21 6.68 45.95 19.49
N LYS A 22 6.77 46.51 18.28
CA LYS A 22 5.75 46.35 17.24
C LYS A 22 5.60 44.86 16.95
N LYS A 23 4.56 44.22 17.50
CA LYS A 23 4.10 42.92 16.98
C LYS A 23 3.78 43.13 15.51
N LEU A 24 4.49 42.42 14.64
CA LEU A 24 4.13 42.35 13.23
C LEU A 24 2.68 41.85 13.14
N PRO A 25 1.83 42.42 12.25
CA PRO A 25 0.52 41.86 12.02
C PRO A 25 0.67 40.39 11.59
N PRO A 26 -0.23 39.49 12.03
CA PRO A 26 -0.19 38.11 11.58
C PRO A 26 -0.21 38.08 10.05
N THR A 27 0.63 37.25 9.44
CA THR A 27 0.60 37.01 7.99
C THR A 27 -0.82 36.61 7.61
N SER A 28 -1.41 37.26 6.60
CA SER A 28 -2.79 36.98 6.18
C SER A 28 -2.94 35.47 5.90
N PRO A 29 -3.88 34.78 6.57
CA PRO A 29 -4.17 33.39 6.25
C PRO A 29 -4.57 33.25 4.77
N ASP A 30 -4.20 32.13 4.17
CA ASP A 30 -4.62 31.77 2.82
C ASP A 30 -6.15 31.66 2.75
N ARG A 31 -6.73 32.12 1.64
CA ARG A 31 -8.19 32.15 1.41
C ARG A 31 -8.60 31.60 0.05
N TRP A 32 -7.66 31.14 -0.78
CA TRP A 32 -7.99 30.63 -2.10
C TRP A 32 -8.22 29.13 -2.03
N ALA A 33 -9.29 28.66 -2.67
CA ALA A 33 -9.54 27.24 -2.81
C ALA A 33 -8.62 26.65 -3.89
N PRO A 34 -8.27 25.34 -3.78
CA PRO A 34 -7.47 24.68 -4.79
C PRO A 34 -8.24 24.64 -6.11
N LYS A 35 -7.52 24.68 -7.23
CA LYS A 35 -8.08 24.57 -8.58
C LYS A 35 -7.48 23.35 -9.27
N VAL A 36 -8.27 22.69 -10.10
CA VAL A 36 -7.77 21.63 -10.98
C VAL A 36 -7.13 22.28 -12.20
N LEU A 37 -5.81 22.14 -12.32
CA LEU A 37 -5.04 22.65 -13.44
C LEU A 37 -5.26 21.75 -14.66
N ASN A 38 -5.01 20.45 -14.50
CA ASN A 38 -5.06 19.47 -15.59
C ASN A 38 -5.45 18.07 -15.10
N VAL A 39 -5.89 17.23 -16.04
CA VAL A 39 -6.10 15.78 -15.84
C VAL A 39 -5.49 15.06 -17.04
N ASP A 40 -4.51 14.20 -16.78
CA ASP A 40 -3.85 13.38 -17.80
C ASP A 40 -4.25 11.91 -17.65
N ALA A 41 -4.51 11.23 -18.76
CA ALA A 41 -4.62 9.78 -18.78
C ALA A 41 -3.21 9.19 -18.90
N VAL A 42 -2.75 8.55 -17.82
CA VAL A 42 -1.40 7.99 -17.71
C VAL A 42 -1.33 6.65 -18.45
N ASP A 43 -2.32 5.79 -18.22
CA ASP A 43 -2.52 4.49 -18.82
C ASP A 43 -4.03 4.17 -18.87
N GLU A 44 -4.38 2.94 -19.24
CA GLU A 44 -5.78 2.49 -19.37
C GLU A 44 -6.60 2.56 -18.07
N HIS A 45 -5.94 2.52 -16.90
CA HIS A 45 -6.58 2.51 -15.59
C HIS A 45 -6.23 3.72 -14.73
N HIS A 46 -5.34 4.62 -15.16
CA HIS A 46 -4.89 5.73 -14.31
C HIS A 46 -5.12 7.12 -14.90
N LEU A 47 -5.72 7.99 -14.09
CA LEU A 47 -5.78 9.43 -14.33
C LEU A 47 -4.96 10.18 -13.30
N ARG A 48 -4.12 11.11 -13.75
CA ARG A 48 -3.37 12.01 -12.88
C ARG A 48 -3.99 13.41 -12.89
N ILE A 49 -4.40 13.88 -11.72
CA ILE A 49 -4.96 15.22 -11.52
C ILE A 49 -3.90 16.12 -10.91
N TYR A 50 -3.75 17.31 -11.46
CA TYR A 50 -2.85 18.35 -10.95
C TYR A 50 -3.66 19.50 -10.34
N PHE A 51 -3.32 19.89 -9.11
CA PHE A 51 -3.94 20.98 -8.39
C PHE A 51 -3.04 22.23 -8.36
N SER A 52 -3.63 23.41 -8.20
CA SER A 52 -2.90 24.68 -8.10
C SER A 52 -2.07 24.82 -6.83
N GLU A 53 -2.31 23.97 -5.84
CA GLU A 53 -1.72 24.00 -4.52
C GLU A 53 -1.88 22.65 -3.81
N ARG A 54 -1.33 22.55 -2.60
CA ARG A 54 -1.36 21.32 -1.81
C ARG A 54 -2.76 21.10 -1.24
N ILE A 55 -3.36 19.96 -1.58
CA ILE A 55 -4.65 19.53 -1.04
C ILE A 55 -4.48 18.80 0.31
N ASP A 56 -5.55 18.72 1.09
CA ASP A 56 -5.57 17.96 2.35
C ASP A 56 -5.42 16.44 2.10
N THR A 57 -5.29 15.67 3.17
CA THR A 57 -5.09 14.21 3.09
C THR A 57 -6.38 13.39 3.15
N LEU A 58 -7.54 14.04 3.33
CA LEU A 58 -8.81 13.38 3.64
C LEU A 58 -9.79 13.45 2.47
N THR A 59 -10.00 14.64 1.92
CA THR A 59 -10.91 14.87 0.79
C THR A 59 -10.55 14.09 -0.47
N PRO A 60 -9.29 13.90 -0.89
CA PRO A 60 -8.98 13.04 -2.02
C PRO A 60 -9.21 11.54 -1.75
N LYS A 61 -9.25 11.10 -0.48
CA LYS A 61 -9.52 9.68 -0.17
C LYS A 61 -10.99 9.31 -0.27
N ASN A 62 -11.89 10.29 -0.29
CA ASN A 62 -13.31 10.03 -0.43
C ASN A 62 -13.65 9.84 -1.91
N LEU A 63 -13.81 8.60 -2.37
CA LEU A 63 -14.04 8.28 -3.78
C LEU A 63 -15.32 8.92 -4.34
N THR A 64 -16.31 9.22 -3.50
CA THR A 64 -17.55 9.91 -3.93
C THR A 64 -17.30 11.34 -4.43
N ASN A 65 -16.13 11.90 -4.14
CA ASN A 65 -15.69 13.19 -4.66
C ASN A 65 -15.24 13.12 -6.12
N PHE A 66 -15.15 11.92 -6.72
CA PHE A 66 -14.75 11.73 -8.11
C PHE A 66 -15.81 10.92 -8.85
N LYS A 67 -16.27 11.43 -9.99
CA LYS A 67 -17.19 10.72 -10.87
C LYS A 67 -16.78 10.90 -12.32
N ILE A 68 -16.86 9.84 -13.10
CA ILE A 68 -16.62 9.87 -14.54
C ILE A 68 -17.98 9.98 -15.21
N LEU A 69 -18.21 11.07 -15.93
CA LEU A 69 -19.43 11.32 -16.68
C LEU A 69 -19.21 10.96 -18.15
N ASN A 70 -20.05 10.09 -18.69
CA ASN A 70 -20.18 9.90 -20.12
C ASN A 70 -21.09 11.00 -20.68
N PRO A 71 -20.57 11.93 -21.52
CA PRO A 71 -21.34 13.05 -22.02
C PRO A 71 -22.45 12.66 -23.00
N GLU A 72 -22.38 11.47 -23.62
CA GLU A 72 -23.35 11.04 -24.63
C GLU A 72 -24.66 10.53 -24.02
N ASN A 73 -24.58 9.82 -22.90
CA ASN A 73 -25.74 9.21 -22.23
C ASN A 73 -25.99 9.77 -20.82
N SER A 74 -25.15 10.68 -20.33
CA SER A 74 -25.18 11.26 -18.97
C SER A 74 -25.02 10.24 -17.83
N GLU A 75 -24.54 9.03 -18.13
CA GLU A 75 -24.25 8.01 -17.13
C GLU A 75 -22.99 8.37 -16.33
N THR A 76 -22.98 8.05 -15.05
CA THR A 76 -21.81 8.26 -14.18
C THR A 76 -21.21 6.95 -13.70
N THR A 77 -19.91 6.80 -13.88
CA THR A 77 -19.11 5.69 -13.36
C THR A 77 -18.28 6.17 -12.17
N SER A 78 -18.17 5.32 -11.14
CA SER A 78 -17.33 5.61 -9.97
C SER A 78 -15.88 5.25 -10.26
N VAL A 79 -14.95 5.96 -9.61
CA VAL A 79 -13.53 5.57 -9.58
C VAL A 79 -13.32 4.43 -8.59
N ILE A 80 -12.26 3.65 -8.77
CA ILE A 80 -11.94 2.47 -7.93
C ILE A 80 -11.10 2.88 -6.72
N TYR A 81 -10.10 3.73 -6.94
CA TYR A 81 -9.16 4.14 -5.91
C TYR A 81 -8.62 5.54 -6.16
N SER A 82 -8.09 6.17 -5.11
CA SER A 82 -7.45 7.48 -5.18
C SER A 82 -6.27 7.53 -4.22
N GLU A 83 -5.12 7.92 -4.76
CA GLU A 83 -3.90 8.17 -4.01
C GLU A 83 -3.41 9.59 -4.25
N ARG A 84 -3.31 10.37 -3.16
CA ARG A 84 -2.63 11.66 -3.17
C ARG A 84 -1.13 11.44 -3.09
N ASP A 85 -0.39 12.17 -3.91
CA ASP A 85 1.06 12.11 -3.91
C ASP A 85 1.68 12.69 -2.61
N LYS A 86 2.99 12.53 -2.46
CA LYS A 86 3.72 12.99 -1.26
C LYS A 86 3.82 14.51 -1.18
N LYS A 87 4.05 15.20 -2.30
CA LYS A 87 4.15 16.66 -2.35
C LYS A 87 2.80 17.28 -2.04
N GLY A 88 1.75 16.70 -2.61
CA GLY A 88 0.37 16.89 -2.21
C GLY A 88 -0.47 17.76 -3.11
N ASP A 89 0.05 18.09 -4.27
CA ASP A 89 -0.59 18.84 -5.34
C ASP A 89 -1.02 17.92 -6.48
N GLU A 90 -0.83 16.60 -6.36
CA GLU A 90 -1.26 15.61 -7.34
C GLU A 90 -2.12 14.50 -6.71
N VAL A 91 -3.05 13.98 -7.51
CA VAL A 91 -3.83 12.79 -7.18
C VAL A 91 -3.78 11.83 -8.36
N LEU A 92 -3.41 10.58 -8.11
CA LEU A 92 -3.57 9.47 -9.03
C LEU A 92 -4.90 8.78 -8.72
N LEU A 93 -5.78 8.68 -9.70
CA LEU A 93 -7.01 7.90 -9.63
C LEU A 93 -6.85 6.60 -10.38
N THR A 94 -7.33 5.50 -9.81
CA THR A 94 -7.56 4.27 -10.55
C THR A 94 -9.02 4.25 -11.02
N ILE A 95 -9.22 4.06 -12.31
CA ILE A 95 -10.52 4.05 -13.00
C ILE A 95 -10.79 2.67 -13.60
N PRO A 96 -12.06 2.26 -13.76
CA PRO A 96 -12.36 1.03 -14.50
C PRO A 96 -11.95 1.16 -15.97
N GLU A 97 -11.88 0.04 -16.68
CA GLU A 97 -11.69 0.07 -18.13
C GLU A 97 -12.86 0.85 -18.76
N LEU A 98 -12.52 1.81 -19.62
CA LEU A 98 -13.47 2.66 -20.31
C LEU A 98 -13.32 2.48 -21.82
N GLU A 99 -14.40 2.71 -22.55
CA GLU A 99 -14.37 2.69 -24.01
C GLU A 99 -13.50 3.85 -24.57
N ASP A 100 -13.01 3.70 -25.80
CA ASP A 100 -12.13 4.67 -26.48
C ASP A 100 -12.89 5.95 -26.94
N ARG A 101 -13.43 6.71 -25.99
CA ARG A 101 -14.22 7.93 -26.21
C ARG A 101 -13.91 9.02 -25.19
N LYS A 102 -14.46 10.22 -25.40
CA LYS A 102 -14.24 11.38 -24.52
C LYS A 102 -15.19 11.33 -23.32
N TYR A 103 -14.64 11.50 -22.11
CA TYR A 103 -15.38 11.58 -20.85
C TYR A 103 -15.11 12.91 -20.13
N SER A 104 -15.91 13.21 -19.11
CA SER A 104 -15.69 14.30 -18.16
C SER A 104 -15.41 13.73 -16.77
N LEU A 105 -14.28 14.09 -16.15
CA LEU A 105 -14.03 13.84 -14.75
C LEU A 105 -14.63 14.98 -13.92
N LEU A 106 -15.64 14.64 -13.11
CA LEU A 106 -16.27 15.53 -12.14
C LEU A 106 -15.56 15.36 -10.79
N ILE A 107 -15.06 16.46 -10.24
CA ILE A 107 -14.29 16.50 -9.00
C ILE A 107 -15.01 17.41 -8.01
N PHE A 108 -15.28 16.93 -6.80
CA PHE A 108 -16.10 17.63 -5.80
C PHE A 108 -15.38 17.75 -4.46
N LYS A 109 -15.72 18.81 -3.73
CA LYS A 109 -15.42 18.95 -2.29
C LYS A 109 -13.95 18.68 -1.90
N ILE A 110 -13.00 19.11 -2.72
CA ILE A 110 -11.56 18.99 -2.41
C ILE A 110 -11.12 20.21 -1.61
N LYS A 111 -10.42 19.99 -0.50
CA LYS A 111 -9.88 21.07 0.34
C LYS A 111 -8.38 21.19 0.19
N ASP A 112 -7.87 22.40 0.35
CA ASP A 112 -6.44 22.63 0.57
C ASP A 112 -6.01 22.25 2.00
N VAL A 113 -4.70 22.32 2.27
CA VAL A 113 -4.15 22.12 3.62
C VAL A 113 -4.53 23.21 4.64
N LYS A 114 -5.16 24.31 4.20
CA LYS A 114 -5.64 25.42 5.04
C LYS A 114 -7.15 25.38 5.29
N GLY A 115 -7.86 24.44 4.66
CA GLY A 115 -9.29 24.23 4.77
C GLY A 115 -10.14 24.97 3.74
N ASN A 116 -9.56 25.68 2.76
CA ASN A 116 -10.31 26.31 1.68
C ASN A 116 -10.87 25.24 0.74
N LEU A 117 -12.16 25.33 0.42
CA LEU A 117 -12.93 24.28 -0.24
C LEU A 117 -13.17 24.60 -1.72
N MET A 118 -12.78 23.69 -2.60
CA MET A 118 -13.23 23.64 -3.98
C MET A 118 -14.53 22.83 -4.07
N GLU A 119 -15.65 23.48 -4.37
CA GLU A 119 -16.97 22.82 -4.44
C GLU A 119 -17.08 21.84 -5.61
N ARG A 120 -16.70 22.28 -6.81
CA ARG A 120 -16.74 21.47 -8.03
C ARG A 120 -15.68 21.93 -9.03
N ALA A 121 -15.08 20.97 -9.73
CA ALA A 121 -14.34 21.16 -10.96
C ALA A 121 -14.73 20.08 -11.97
N GLU A 122 -14.51 20.36 -13.24
CA GLU A 122 -14.76 19.44 -14.34
C GLU A 122 -13.65 19.54 -15.37
N LYS A 123 -13.11 18.40 -15.80
CA LYS A 123 -12.08 18.30 -16.84
C LYS A 123 -12.41 17.17 -17.78
N SER A 124 -12.37 17.43 -19.08
CA SER A 124 -12.50 16.37 -20.06
C SER A 124 -11.20 15.59 -20.20
N PHE A 125 -11.32 14.29 -20.44
CA PHE A 125 -10.20 13.41 -20.75
C PHE A 125 -10.64 12.36 -21.79
N LYS A 126 -9.66 11.65 -22.34
CA LYS A 126 -9.85 10.45 -23.15
C LYS A 126 -9.00 9.35 -22.52
N PRO A 127 -9.53 8.13 -22.25
CA PRO A 127 -8.74 7.04 -21.71
C PRO A 127 -7.53 6.75 -22.59
N SER A 128 -6.40 6.41 -21.97
CA SER A 128 -5.21 5.96 -22.69
C SER A 128 -5.36 4.48 -23.08
N LYS A 129 -4.58 4.04 -24.08
CA LYS A 129 -4.43 2.62 -24.43
C LYS A 129 -3.08 2.05 -23.98
N GLU A 130 -2.24 2.89 -23.39
CA GLU A 130 -0.99 2.45 -22.78
C GLU A 130 -1.31 1.53 -21.60
N LYS A 131 -0.51 0.49 -21.44
CA LYS A 131 -0.62 -0.44 -20.32
C LYS A 131 0.14 0.10 -19.11
N ASP A 132 -0.41 -0.10 -17.92
CA ASP A 132 0.39 0.03 -16.72
C ASP A 132 1.46 -1.08 -16.71
N THR A 133 2.67 -0.72 -16.31
CA THR A 133 3.84 -1.60 -16.25
C THR A 133 4.45 -1.65 -14.85
N ILE A 134 3.86 -0.96 -13.88
CA ILE A 134 4.34 -0.88 -12.50
C ILE A 134 3.68 -2.00 -11.72
N PRO A 135 4.45 -2.99 -11.21
CA PRO A 135 3.83 -4.11 -10.52
C PRO A 135 3.43 -3.77 -9.07
N PRO A 136 2.37 -4.43 -8.55
CA PRO A 136 1.88 -4.19 -7.22
C PRO A 136 2.83 -4.69 -6.12
N LEU A 137 2.81 -3.98 -5.00
CA LEU A 137 3.61 -4.28 -3.81
C LEU A 137 2.71 -4.77 -2.68
N LEU A 138 2.99 -5.95 -2.12
CA LEU A 138 2.39 -6.35 -0.85
C LEU A 138 2.99 -5.54 0.31
N LYS A 139 2.26 -4.51 0.75
CA LYS A 139 2.68 -3.54 1.77
C LYS A 139 2.54 -4.07 3.19
N TYR A 140 1.53 -4.88 3.46
CA TYR A 140 1.20 -5.30 4.81
C TYR A 140 0.53 -6.67 4.84
N THR A 141 0.86 -7.44 5.88
CA THR A 141 0.19 -8.70 6.20
C THR A 141 -0.19 -8.73 7.67
N LYS A 142 -1.37 -9.27 7.97
CA LYS A 142 -1.77 -9.67 9.32
C LYS A 142 -2.23 -11.12 9.29
N PRO A 143 -1.69 -12.03 10.11
CA PRO A 143 -0.53 -11.83 11.00
C PRO A 143 0.75 -11.37 10.24
N SER A 144 1.70 -10.82 11.00
CA SER A 144 3.04 -10.48 10.49
C SER A 144 3.74 -11.72 9.93
N ARG A 145 4.87 -11.52 9.24
CA ARG A 145 5.67 -12.59 8.60
C ARG A 145 5.89 -13.83 9.47
N MET A 146 5.98 -13.67 10.78
CA MET A 146 6.09 -14.77 11.73
C MET A 146 5.14 -14.55 12.92
N ARG A 147 4.49 -15.62 13.39
CA ARG A 147 3.64 -15.60 14.60
C ARG A 147 3.60 -16.96 15.30
N THR A 148 4.06 -17.00 16.55
CA THR A 148 3.77 -18.08 17.51
C THR A 148 2.47 -17.80 18.25
N SER A 149 1.93 -18.80 18.93
CA SER A 149 0.62 -18.76 19.60
C SER A 149 -0.48 -18.20 18.68
N ALA A 150 -0.39 -18.52 17.39
CA ALA A 150 -1.39 -18.13 16.41
C ALA A 150 -2.70 -18.89 16.72
N PRO A 151 -3.87 -18.25 16.65
CA PRO A 151 -5.14 -18.96 16.72
C PRO A 151 -5.19 -20.03 15.63
N GLN A 152 -5.77 -21.19 15.96
CA GLN A 152 -5.89 -22.29 15.00
C GLN A 152 -6.78 -21.93 13.80
N ASP A 153 -7.76 -21.05 14.01
CA ASP A 153 -8.77 -20.66 13.02
C ASP A 153 -8.93 -19.13 13.12
N SER A 154 -8.62 -18.41 12.04
CA SER A 154 -8.49 -16.94 12.04
C SER A 154 -8.38 -16.40 10.60
N LEU A 155 -8.31 -15.08 10.48
CA LEU A 155 -8.16 -14.36 9.21
C LEU A 155 -6.70 -13.96 8.92
N ILE A 156 -6.33 -14.04 7.64
CA ILE A 156 -5.22 -13.31 7.05
C ILE A 156 -5.76 -12.08 6.33
N LEU A 157 -5.05 -10.96 6.48
CA LEU A 157 -5.30 -9.71 5.78
C LEU A 157 -4.03 -9.33 5.01
N LEU A 158 -4.18 -9.06 3.71
CA LEU A 158 -3.13 -8.65 2.80
C LEU A 158 -3.47 -7.26 2.25
N ARG A 159 -2.54 -6.30 2.30
CA ARG A 159 -2.71 -4.97 1.68
C ARG A 159 -1.68 -4.73 0.59
N PHE A 160 -2.15 -4.26 -0.55
CA PHE A 160 -1.37 -3.98 -1.75
C PHE A 160 -1.13 -2.48 -1.92
N SER A 161 -0.25 -2.09 -2.85
CA SER A 161 -0.01 -0.68 -3.22
C SER A 161 -1.19 -0.08 -3.96
N GLU A 162 -1.94 -0.90 -4.69
CA GLU A 162 -2.93 -0.47 -5.67
C GLU A 162 -4.05 -1.50 -5.81
N PRO A 163 -5.13 -1.17 -6.55
CA PRO A 163 -6.23 -2.09 -6.83
C PRO A 163 -5.75 -3.34 -7.57
N MET A 164 -6.08 -4.51 -7.02
CA MET A 164 -5.74 -5.81 -7.62
C MET A 164 -6.87 -6.33 -8.52
N ASP A 165 -6.55 -7.21 -9.46
CA ASP A 165 -7.57 -7.99 -10.16
C ASP A 165 -8.12 -9.10 -9.23
N SER A 166 -9.18 -8.74 -8.50
CA SER A 166 -9.91 -9.68 -7.65
C SER A 166 -10.47 -10.89 -8.42
N GLY A 167 -10.75 -10.72 -9.71
CA GLY A 167 -11.23 -11.74 -10.63
C GLY A 167 -10.16 -12.76 -10.99
N ALA A 168 -8.87 -12.45 -10.87
CA ALA A 168 -7.76 -13.38 -11.07
C ALA A 168 -7.35 -14.14 -9.77
N CYS A 169 -7.86 -13.73 -8.60
CA CYS A 169 -7.47 -14.32 -7.32
C CYS A 169 -8.00 -15.76 -7.15
N ARG A 170 -7.10 -16.72 -6.95
CA ARG A 170 -7.38 -18.15 -6.85
C ARG A 170 -6.53 -18.80 -5.76
N ILE A 171 -6.92 -20.01 -5.35
CA ILE A 171 -6.25 -20.74 -4.27
C ILE A 171 -4.82 -21.16 -4.63
N ASP A 172 -4.54 -21.37 -5.92
CA ASP A 172 -3.24 -21.72 -6.49
C ASP A 172 -2.28 -20.53 -6.58
N ASN A 173 -2.74 -19.29 -6.34
CA ASN A 173 -1.85 -18.17 -6.04
C ASN A 173 -1.16 -18.34 -4.68
N PHE A 174 -1.56 -19.34 -3.90
CA PHE A 174 -0.96 -19.68 -2.62
C PHE A 174 -0.41 -21.10 -2.64
N LEU A 175 0.77 -21.27 -2.06
CA LEU A 175 1.27 -22.59 -1.68
C LEU A 175 1.15 -22.73 -0.16
N LEU A 176 0.74 -23.90 0.31
CA LEU A 176 0.36 -24.12 1.70
C LEU A 176 1.11 -25.31 2.30
N THR A 177 1.58 -25.14 3.53
CA THR A 177 2.21 -26.16 4.37
C THR A 177 1.47 -26.20 5.68
N TYR A 178 0.76 -27.30 5.98
CA TYR A 178 0.01 -27.44 7.23
C TYR A 178 -0.99 -26.29 7.52
N VAL A 179 -1.41 -25.59 6.47
CA VAL A 179 -2.45 -24.56 6.46
C VAL A 179 -3.51 -25.01 5.47
N THR A 180 -4.78 -24.84 5.80
CA THR A 180 -5.86 -24.83 4.82
C THR A 180 -6.40 -23.42 4.69
N LEU A 181 -6.71 -23.01 3.46
CA LEU A 181 -7.35 -21.75 3.16
C LEU A 181 -8.77 -21.98 2.66
N ASP A 182 -9.67 -21.09 3.05
CA ASP A 182 -11.00 -21.03 2.45
C ASP A 182 -10.88 -20.41 1.04
N SER A 183 -11.66 -20.90 0.09
CA SER A 183 -11.70 -20.34 -1.27
C SER A 183 -12.48 -19.03 -1.37
N LEU A 184 -13.12 -18.59 -0.28
CA LEU A 184 -13.89 -17.35 -0.24
C LEU A 184 -12.98 -16.15 0.06
N PHE A 185 -12.47 -15.55 -1.02
CA PHE A 185 -11.68 -14.32 -0.96
C PHE A 185 -12.58 -13.09 -0.83
N LYS A 186 -12.32 -12.25 0.17
CA LYS A 186 -13.08 -11.00 0.41
C LYS A 186 -12.19 -9.79 0.15
N TRP A 187 -12.52 -9.03 -0.88
CA TRP A 187 -11.86 -7.77 -1.19
C TRP A 187 -12.61 -6.58 -0.59
N ASN A 188 -11.88 -5.54 -0.20
CA ASN A 188 -12.48 -4.26 0.13
C ASN A 188 -12.94 -3.52 -1.14
N GLU A 189 -13.72 -2.45 -0.98
CA GLU A 189 -14.29 -1.69 -2.11
C GLU A 189 -13.24 -1.12 -3.07
N THR A 190 -12.04 -0.81 -2.57
CA THR A 190 -10.94 -0.26 -3.37
C THR A 190 -10.06 -1.33 -4.01
N LEU A 191 -10.35 -2.62 -3.79
CA LEU A 191 -9.56 -3.77 -4.25
C LEU A 191 -8.08 -3.75 -3.81
N THR A 192 -7.73 -2.98 -2.77
CA THR A 192 -6.35 -2.87 -2.25
C THR A 192 -6.12 -3.78 -1.04
N GLU A 193 -7.17 -4.40 -0.48
CA GLU A 193 -7.09 -5.25 0.70
C GLU A 193 -7.87 -6.56 0.48
N LEU A 194 -7.16 -7.68 0.64
CA LEU A 194 -7.73 -9.03 0.62
C LEU A 194 -7.80 -9.60 2.04
N THR A 195 -8.97 -10.07 2.43
CA THR A 195 -9.20 -10.86 3.63
C THR A 195 -9.56 -12.30 3.25
N LEU A 196 -8.85 -13.25 3.83
CA LEU A 196 -9.05 -14.68 3.62
C LEU A 196 -8.96 -15.44 4.94
N HIS A 197 -9.69 -16.55 5.03
CA HIS A 197 -9.75 -17.36 6.24
C HIS A 197 -8.74 -18.52 6.17
N TYR A 198 -8.07 -18.81 7.28
CA TYR A 198 -7.13 -19.91 7.40
C TYR A 198 -7.44 -20.81 8.58
N ARG A 199 -7.02 -22.07 8.45
CA ARG A 199 -6.94 -23.02 9.56
C ARG A 199 -5.58 -23.68 9.61
N LEU A 200 -4.94 -23.64 10.78
CA LEU A 200 -3.64 -24.22 11.05
C LEU A 200 -3.78 -25.66 11.55
N VAL A 201 -2.82 -26.52 11.18
CA VAL A 201 -2.65 -27.80 11.87
C VAL A 201 -1.96 -27.56 13.20
N LYS A 202 -2.49 -28.14 14.27
CA LYS A 202 -1.98 -27.96 15.63
C LYS A 202 -0.53 -28.44 15.78
N ASP A 203 0.28 -27.70 16.53
CA ASP A 203 1.67 -28.00 16.89
C ASP A 203 2.63 -28.19 15.69
N LYS A 204 2.23 -27.75 14.49
CA LYS A 204 3.05 -27.73 13.28
C LYS A 204 3.57 -26.32 12.99
N ILE A 205 4.69 -26.25 12.27
CA ILE A 205 5.10 -25.02 11.59
C ILE A 205 4.27 -24.92 10.33
N CYS A 206 3.31 -24.02 10.34
CA CYS A 206 2.40 -23.79 9.25
C CYS A 206 2.96 -22.66 8.37
N LYS A 207 2.98 -22.85 7.06
CA LYS A 207 3.47 -21.81 6.13
C LYS A 207 2.48 -21.55 5.02
N LEU A 208 2.35 -20.27 4.71
CA LEU A 208 1.57 -19.77 3.61
C LEU A 208 2.48 -18.93 2.74
N TYR A 209 2.65 -19.38 1.50
CA TYR A 209 3.41 -18.70 0.47
C TYR A 209 2.42 -17.97 -0.42
N ILE A 210 2.55 -16.66 -0.50
CA ILE A 210 1.84 -15.81 -1.45
C ILE A 210 2.76 -15.73 -2.66
N LEU A 211 2.36 -16.41 -3.74
CA LEU A 211 3.18 -16.55 -4.95
C LEU A 211 3.12 -15.25 -5.77
N PRO A 212 4.18 -14.95 -6.56
CA PRO A 212 4.23 -13.80 -7.44
C PRO A 212 3.38 -13.98 -8.71
N LEU A 213 2.10 -14.35 -8.52
CA LEU A 213 1.16 -14.68 -9.58
C LEU A 213 -0.11 -13.82 -9.54
N LEU A 214 -0.36 -13.13 -8.43
CA LEU A 214 -1.57 -12.32 -8.26
C LEU A 214 -1.39 -10.97 -8.98
N PRO A 215 -2.18 -10.67 -10.03
CA PRO A 215 -2.00 -9.47 -10.83
C PRO A 215 -2.81 -8.26 -10.35
N ASP A 216 -2.37 -7.07 -10.72
CA ASP A 216 -3.18 -5.84 -10.72
C ASP A 216 -4.22 -5.85 -11.87
N LEU A 217 -4.97 -4.75 -12.01
CA LEU A 217 -5.97 -4.60 -13.07
C LEU A 217 -5.39 -4.60 -14.50
N SER A 218 -4.11 -4.23 -14.68
CA SER A 218 -3.41 -4.26 -15.97
C SER A 218 -2.65 -5.57 -16.23
N GLY A 219 -2.68 -6.51 -15.28
CA GLY A 219 -2.05 -7.82 -15.42
C GLY A 219 -0.63 -7.91 -14.83
N ASN A 220 -0.10 -6.89 -14.17
CA ASN A 220 1.23 -6.97 -13.56
C ASN A 220 1.17 -7.78 -12.25
N PRO A 221 1.94 -8.87 -12.10
CA PRO A 221 1.94 -9.68 -10.89
C PRO A 221 2.74 -9.02 -9.76
N ILE A 222 2.48 -9.38 -8.50
CA ILE A 222 3.38 -8.97 -7.41
C ILE A 222 4.81 -9.46 -7.67
N ASN A 223 5.81 -8.61 -7.44
CA ASN A 223 7.20 -8.89 -7.83
C ASN A 223 7.92 -9.97 -7.01
N GLU A 224 7.44 -10.24 -5.80
CA GLU A 224 8.16 -11.09 -4.86
C GLU A 224 7.21 -12.00 -4.10
N MET A 225 7.60 -13.28 -3.99
CA MET A 225 6.95 -14.21 -3.08
C MET A 225 7.00 -13.69 -1.63
N ARG A 226 5.94 -13.93 -0.87
CA ARG A 226 5.86 -13.58 0.55
C ARG A 226 5.51 -14.81 1.36
N ILE A 227 6.11 -14.92 2.55
CA ILE A 227 5.93 -16.07 3.43
C ILE A 227 5.37 -15.61 4.76
N LEU A 228 4.30 -16.25 5.19
CA LEU A 228 3.80 -16.19 6.55
C LEU A 228 4.09 -17.52 7.24
N THR A 229 4.90 -17.47 8.30
CA THR A 229 5.23 -18.63 9.15
C THR A 229 4.45 -18.54 10.45
N LEU A 230 3.51 -19.45 10.65
CA LEU A 230 2.58 -19.45 11.76
C LEU A 230 2.69 -20.76 12.54
N THR A 231 2.48 -20.70 13.84
CA THR A 231 2.30 -21.92 14.64
C THR A 231 1.37 -21.65 15.82
N THR A 232 0.59 -22.67 16.18
CA THR A 232 -0.24 -22.67 17.39
C THR A 232 0.60 -22.85 18.66
N SER A 233 1.82 -23.38 18.53
CA SER A 233 2.80 -23.48 19.61
C SER A 233 3.26 -22.09 20.08
N ASP A 234 3.57 -21.95 21.36
CA ASP A 234 4.16 -20.75 21.94
C ASP A 234 5.63 -20.54 21.54
N THR A 235 6.28 -21.62 21.11
CA THR A 235 7.69 -21.65 20.75
C THR A 235 7.89 -22.20 19.34
N LEU A 236 8.92 -21.69 18.67
CA LEU A 236 9.43 -22.31 17.44
C LEU A 236 10.36 -23.47 17.80
N PRO A 237 10.43 -24.51 16.95
CA PRO A 237 11.44 -25.55 17.11
C PRO A 237 12.84 -24.95 17.21
N LYS A 238 13.62 -25.44 18.19
CA LYS A 238 14.99 -24.96 18.43
C LYS A 238 15.97 -25.40 17.35
N ASN A 239 15.63 -26.45 16.61
CA ASN A 239 16.52 -27.01 15.60
C ASN A 239 16.47 -26.15 14.34
N LYS A 240 17.64 -25.65 13.99
CA LYS A 240 17.86 -24.79 12.83
C LYS A 240 18.84 -25.47 11.91
N MET A 241 18.43 -25.67 10.66
CA MET A 241 19.31 -26.15 9.60
C MET A 241 19.75 -24.94 8.78
N ASN A 242 21.05 -24.67 8.74
CA ASN A 242 21.59 -23.63 7.87
C ASN A 242 22.20 -24.30 6.64
N ILE A 243 21.86 -23.80 5.46
CA ILE A 243 22.40 -24.30 4.19
C ILE A 243 23.05 -23.12 3.47
N LYS A 244 24.20 -23.33 2.85
CA LYS A 244 24.84 -22.32 2.01
C LYS A 244 25.21 -22.94 0.67
N ILE A 245 24.81 -22.30 -0.42
CA ILE A 245 25.27 -22.69 -1.76
C ILE A 245 26.62 -21.99 -2.00
N ILE A 246 27.69 -22.78 -2.14
CA ILE A 246 29.07 -22.28 -2.20
C ILE A 246 29.57 -22.16 -3.65
N LYS A 247 28.98 -22.90 -4.60
CA LYS A 247 29.47 -22.97 -5.97
C LYS A 247 28.31 -22.86 -6.94
N ASN A 248 28.28 -21.78 -7.72
CA ASN A 248 27.55 -21.78 -8.97
C ASN A 248 28.41 -21.11 -10.04
N GLU A 249 28.74 -21.87 -11.10
CA GLU A 249 29.54 -21.37 -12.25
C GLU A 249 28.71 -20.41 -13.13
N LYS A 250 27.41 -20.26 -12.85
CA LYS A 250 26.45 -19.39 -13.54
C LYS A 250 25.84 -18.39 -12.56
N GLU A 251 25.55 -17.17 -13.02
CA GLU A 251 24.74 -16.23 -12.25
C GLU A 251 23.32 -16.79 -12.14
N LEU A 252 22.84 -17.11 -10.93
CA LEU A 252 21.46 -17.51 -10.72
C LEU A 252 20.61 -16.30 -10.39
N LYS A 253 19.39 -16.26 -10.95
CA LYS A 253 18.33 -15.36 -10.50
C LYS A 253 17.19 -16.17 -9.89
N GLU A 254 16.38 -15.52 -9.06
CA GLU A 254 15.14 -16.09 -8.50
C GLU A 254 15.33 -17.48 -7.88
N THR A 255 16.38 -17.65 -7.08
CA THR A 255 16.62 -18.94 -6.42
C THR A 255 15.63 -19.12 -5.27
N TYR A 256 15.17 -20.35 -5.07
CA TYR A 256 14.34 -20.79 -3.95
C TYR A 256 14.88 -22.11 -3.42
N ALA A 257 15.00 -22.22 -2.09
CA ALA A 257 15.34 -23.47 -1.43
C ALA A 257 14.12 -24.02 -0.70
N PHE A 258 13.84 -25.30 -0.89
CA PHE A 258 12.68 -26.02 -0.36
C PHE A 258 13.16 -27.09 0.60
N LEU A 259 12.58 -27.17 1.79
CA LEU A 259 12.71 -28.29 2.71
C LEU A 259 11.43 -29.13 2.61
N LYS A 260 11.55 -30.41 2.33
CA LYS A 260 10.43 -31.36 2.24
C LYS A 260 10.64 -32.50 3.22
N LEU A 261 9.56 -32.99 3.83
CA LEU A 261 9.63 -34.21 4.62
C LEU A 261 9.77 -35.42 3.67
N ALA A 262 10.79 -36.27 3.88
CA ALA A 262 11.09 -37.36 2.95
C ALA A 262 10.00 -38.43 2.86
N LYS A 263 9.21 -38.61 3.94
CA LYS A 263 8.16 -39.63 4.02
C LYS A 263 6.87 -39.27 3.28
N ASP A 264 6.51 -37.98 3.24
CA ASP A 264 5.17 -37.56 2.80
C ASP A 264 5.20 -36.57 1.62
N GLY A 265 6.40 -36.10 1.20
CA GLY A 265 6.58 -35.18 0.07
C GLY A 265 6.04 -33.75 0.27
N LEU A 266 5.34 -33.50 1.38
CA LEU A 266 4.85 -32.19 1.81
C LEU A 266 6.02 -31.22 2.00
N PHE A 267 5.87 -30.02 1.43
CA PHE A 267 6.77 -28.89 1.68
C PHE A 267 6.68 -28.53 3.16
N GLU A 268 7.77 -28.63 3.90
CA GLU A 268 7.92 -28.20 5.30
C GLU A 268 8.36 -26.73 5.37
N ASP A 269 9.16 -26.29 4.41
CA ASP A 269 9.66 -24.92 4.32
C ASP A 269 10.04 -24.54 2.88
N ILE A 270 10.00 -23.25 2.60
CA ILE A 270 10.53 -22.62 1.41
C ILE A 270 11.12 -21.31 1.89
N THR A 271 12.36 -21.02 1.55
CA THR A 271 12.98 -19.74 1.89
C THR A 271 13.43 -19.07 0.59
N PRO A 272 13.03 -17.80 0.33
CA PRO A 272 13.56 -17.04 -0.79
C PRO A 272 15.06 -16.87 -0.57
N VAL A 273 15.82 -16.93 -1.66
CA VAL A 273 17.26 -16.77 -1.59
C VAL A 273 17.60 -15.31 -1.35
N ASP A 274 18.24 -15.04 -0.21
CA ASP A 274 18.94 -13.78 -0.03
C ASP A 274 20.14 -13.71 -1.00
N THR A 275 20.67 -12.51 -1.21
CA THR A 275 21.85 -12.30 -2.07
C THR A 275 23.12 -13.00 -1.57
N THR A 276 23.08 -13.72 -0.44
CA THR A 276 24.21 -14.40 0.18
C THR A 276 24.22 -15.91 -0.03
N LEU A 277 23.22 -16.45 -0.75
CA LEU A 277 23.08 -17.88 -1.01
C LEU A 277 23.02 -18.72 0.28
N ALA A 278 22.52 -18.14 1.38
CA ALA A 278 22.41 -18.79 2.67
C ALA A 278 20.95 -18.92 3.12
N PHE A 279 20.60 -20.07 3.70
CA PHE A 279 19.24 -20.46 4.07
C PHE A 279 19.19 -20.96 5.50
N SER A 280 18.01 -20.90 6.09
CA SER A 280 17.78 -21.24 7.47
C SER A 280 16.38 -21.84 7.61
N PHE A 281 16.31 -23.13 7.89
CA PHE A 281 15.06 -23.86 8.08
C PHE A 281 14.86 -24.20 9.54
N PHE A 282 13.64 -24.00 10.04
CA PHE A 282 13.22 -24.58 11.32
C PHE A 282 12.57 -25.93 11.05
N PHE A 283 12.97 -26.96 11.79
CA PHE A 283 12.47 -28.32 11.58
C PHE A 283 12.29 -29.08 12.90
N THR A 284 11.47 -30.14 12.87
CA THR A 284 11.21 -31.01 14.02
C THR A 284 11.85 -32.39 13.82
N PRO A 285 12.89 -32.77 14.59
CA PRO A 285 13.41 -34.14 14.62
C PRO A 285 12.36 -35.13 15.18
N PRO A 286 12.50 -36.44 14.94
CA PRO A 286 13.58 -37.13 14.23
C PRO A 286 13.20 -37.50 12.78
N ASP A 287 12.74 -36.54 11.98
CA ASP A 287 12.37 -36.80 10.58
C ASP A 287 13.55 -36.65 9.60
N THR A 288 13.48 -37.37 8.47
CA THR A 288 14.36 -37.19 7.32
C THR A 288 13.79 -36.11 6.41
N TYR A 289 14.63 -35.20 5.94
CA TYR A 289 14.23 -34.09 5.08
C TYR A 289 14.99 -34.13 3.74
N LEU A 290 14.30 -33.77 2.67
CA LEU A 290 14.87 -33.50 1.35
C LEU A 290 15.00 -32.00 1.17
N ILE A 291 16.14 -31.55 0.64
CA ILE A 291 16.33 -30.16 0.24
C ILE A 291 16.32 -30.10 -1.28
N SER A 292 15.48 -29.24 -1.84
CA SER A 292 15.49 -28.92 -3.27
C SER A 292 15.87 -27.46 -3.46
N ILE A 293 16.60 -27.16 -4.53
CA ILE A 293 16.92 -25.78 -4.92
C ILE A 293 16.41 -25.61 -6.34
N ILE A 294 15.62 -24.57 -6.58
CA ILE A 294 15.17 -24.16 -7.91
C ILE A 294 15.76 -22.78 -8.15
N ALA A 295 16.29 -22.52 -9.34
CA ALA A 295 16.83 -21.24 -9.72
C ALA A 295 16.63 -21.03 -11.22
N GLN A 296 16.49 -19.76 -11.62
CA GLN A 296 16.53 -19.41 -13.02
C GLN A 296 18.00 -19.29 -13.46
N ASP A 297 18.35 -20.00 -14.53
CA ASP A 297 19.63 -19.86 -15.21
C ASP A 297 19.62 -18.56 -16.03
N THR A 298 20.65 -17.73 -15.90
CA THR A 298 20.76 -16.46 -16.66
C THR A 298 21.06 -16.67 -18.14
N ILE A 299 21.47 -17.87 -18.55
CA ILE A 299 21.82 -18.21 -19.94
C ILE A 299 20.68 -18.96 -20.64
N ASP A 300 19.74 -19.53 -19.88
CA ASP A 300 18.65 -20.33 -20.46
C ASP A 300 17.36 -19.51 -20.63
N THR A 301 17.12 -19.05 -21.86
CA THR A 301 15.87 -18.38 -22.25
C THR A 301 14.76 -19.37 -22.64
N THR A 302 14.94 -20.68 -22.47
CA THR A 302 13.96 -21.69 -22.94
C THR A 302 12.83 -21.95 -21.96
N GLY A 303 12.93 -21.46 -20.71
CA GLY A 303 11.83 -21.52 -19.74
C GLY A 303 11.47 -22.94 -19.30
N LEU A 304 12.44 -23.86 -19.25
CA LEU A 304 12.32 -25.22 -18.72
C LEU A 304 13.31 -25.48 -17.59
#